data_AF-A0AAJ5CHE1-F1
#
_entry.id   AF-A0AAJ5CHE1-F1
#
_cell.length_a   1.000
_cell.length_b   1.000
_cell.length_c   1.000
_cell.angle_alpha   90.00
_cell.angle_beta   90.00
_cell.angle_gamma   90.00
#
_symmetry.space_group_name_H-M   'P 1'
#
loop_
_entity.id
_entity.type
_entity.pdbx_description
1 polymer ?
#
loop_
_entity_poly.entity_id
_entity_poly.type
_entity_poly.pdbx_seq_one_letter_code
_entity_poly.pdbx_strand_id
1 'polypeptide(L)'
;MPRHSITVTAHHTDNTVCPSEHQHARSGEPLTEVCTGRDRFVASCSCSTWTSSRSSTKNYSTAQGRRHRAEQQPAESTALPKGPALLRELLRFDADD
;
A
#
# COMPACT_ATOMS: atom_id res chain seq x y z
N MET A 1 -17.35 2.12 0.84
CA MET A 1 -16.09 2.33 1.58
C MET A 1 -15.20 3.24 0.76
N PRO A 2 -14.53 4.24 1.36
CA PRO A 2 -13.60 5.09 0.64
C PRO A 2 -12.49 4.23 0.02
N ARG A 3 -12.15 4.48 -1.24
CA ARG A 3 -11.05 3.79 -1.91
C ARG A 3 -9.73 4.36 -1.37
N HIS A 4 -9.02 3.57 -0.57
CA HIS A 4 -7.68 3.92 -0.08
C HIS A 4 -6.66 3.75 -1.21
N SER A 5 -6.33 4.86 -1.88
CA SER A 5 -5.19 4.95 -2.81
C SER A 5 -4.00 5.55 -2.08
N ILE A 6 -2.80 5.03 -2.37
CA ILE A 6 -1.54 5.46 -1.77
C ILE A 6 -0.75 6.21 -2.83
N THR A 7 -0.32 7.42 -2.49
CA THR A 7 0.61 8.22 -3.30
C THR A 7 1.93 8.35 -2.55
N VAL A 8 3.03 7.97 -3.19
CA VAL A 8 4.38 8.16 -2.62
C VAL A 8 5.01 9.37 -3.28
N THR A 9 5.24 10.39 -2.48
CA THR A 9 5.82 11.67 -2.88
C THR A 9 7.29 11.70 -2.49
N ALA A 10 8.14 12.06 -3.45
CA ALA A 10 9.55 12.32 -3.19
C ALA A 10 9.74 13.80 -2.86
N HIS A 11 10.64 14.11 -1.94
CA HIS A 11 10.99 15.47 -1.56
C HIS A 11 12.48 15.70 -1.69
N HIS A 12 12.82 16.93 -2.08
CA HIS A 12 14.15 17.49 -2.05
C HIS A 12 14.55 17.88 -0.62
N THR A 13 15.84 18.18 -0.42
CA THR A 13 16.39 18.58 0.89
C THR A 13 15.78 19.89 1.41
N ASP A 14 15.40 20.81 0.51
CA ASP A 14 14.68 22.05 0.83
C ASP A 14 13.19 21.81 1.17
N ASN A 15 12.75 20.55 1.23
CA ASN A 15 11.39 20.09 1.47
C ASN A 15 10.43 20.27 0.27
N THR A 16 10.89 20.77 -0.87
CA THR A 16 10.04 20.88 -2.05
C THR A 16 9.71 19.50 -2.61
N VAL A 17 8.54 19.37 -3.23
CA VAL A 17 8.13 18.10 -3.86
C VAL A 17 8.94 17.92 -5.13
N CYS A 18 9.58 16.76 -5.26
CA CYS A 18 10.27 16.38 -6.48
C CYS A 18 9.22 15.97 -7.53
N PRO A 19 9.08 16.72 -8.64
CA PRO A 19 8.10 16.43 -9.68
C PRO A 19 8.39 15.09 -10.35
N SER A 20 7.34 14.42 -10.82
CA SER A 20 7.46 13.15 -11.54
C SER A 20 8.20 13.27 -12.87
N GLU A 21 8.30 14.48 -13.43
CA GLU A 21 9.04 14.77 -14.66
C GLU A 21 10.56 14.68 -14.46
N HIS A 22 11.06 14.78 -13.23
CA HIS A 22 12.47 14.55 -12.95
C HIS A 22 12.79 13.08 -13.18
N GLN A 23 13.50 12.81 -14.27
CA GLN A 23 14.08 11.49 -14.52
C GLN A 23 15.27 11.27 -13.59
N HIS A 24 15.38 10.04 -13.10
CA HIS A 24 16.47 9.65 -12.23
C HIS A 24 17.04 8.30 -12.69
N ALA A 25 18.35 8.16 -12.55
CA ALA A 25 19.03 6.89 -12.75
C ALA A 25 18.58 5.85 -11.71
N ARG A 26 18.89 4.57 -11.96
CA ARG A 26 18.68 3.51 -10.95
C ARG A 26 19.48 3.76 -9.67
N SER A 27 20.61 4.46 -9.75
CA SER A 27 21.40 4.90 -8.59
C SER A 27 20.66 5.89 -7.70
N GLY A 28 19.55 6.47 -8.19
CA GLY A 28 18.80 7.51 -7.50
C GLY A 28 19.20 8.91 -7.91
N GLU A 29 20.31 9.05 -8.65
CA GLU A 29 20.83 10.32 -9.12
C GLU A 29 19.91 10.99 -10.15
N PRO A 30 19.76 12.32 -10.08
CA PRO A 30 18.99 13.06 -11.06
C PRO A 30 19.67 13.02 -12.43
N LEU A 31 18.86 12.82 -13.48
CA LEU A 31 19.32 12.94 -14.88
C LEU A 31 19.07 14.34 -15.45
N THR A 32 18.56 15.25 -14.63
CA THR A 32 18.24 16.63 -15.01
C THR A 32 19.03 17.58 -14.11
N GLU A 33 19.70 18.56 -14.69
CA GLU A 33 20.59 19.47 -13.97
C GLU A 33 19.86 20.37 -12.96
N VAL A 34 18.54 20.55 -13.13
CA VAL A 34 17.69 21.36 -12.26
C VAL A 34 17.22 20.60 -11.02
N CYS A 35 17.42 19.27 -10.96
CA CYS A 35 16.99 18.45 -9.83
C CYS A 35 18.13 18.31 -8.81
N THR A 36 17.93 18.81 -7.58
CA THR A 36 18.90 18.72 -6.48
C THR A 36 19.01 17.32 -5.84
N GLY A 37 18.28 16.34 -6.38
CA GLY A 37 18.22 14.98 -5.85
C GLY A 37 17.09 14.77 -4.83
N ARG A 38 16.78 13.50 -4.56
CA ARG A 38 15.69 13.10 -3.65
C ARG A 38 16.28 12.79 -2.27
N ASP A 39 15.85 13.55 -1.27
CA ASP A 39 16.29 13.38 0.12
C ASP A 39 15.42 12.34 0.84
N ARG A 40 14.09 12.43 0.64
CA ARG A 40 13.14 11.62 1.40
C ARG A 40 11.86 11.33 0.63
N PHE A 41 11.15 10.32 1.10
CA PHE A 41 9.90 9.82 0.55
C PHE A 41 8.83 9.76 1.64
N VAL A 42 7.63 10.22 1.31
CA VAL A 42 6.46 10.20 2.18
C VAL A 42 5.31 9.56 1.43
N ALA A 43 4.64 8.57 2.04
CA ALA A 43 3.41 8.02 1.52
C ALA A 43 2.22 8.75 2.15
N SER A 44 1.21 9.08 1.34
CA SER A 44 -0.05 9.66 1.76
C SER A 44 -1.20 8.81 1.26
N CYS A 45 -2.29 8.74 2.04
CA CYS A 45 -3.51 8.07 1.60
C CYS A 45 -4.60 9.08 1.22
N SER A 46 -5.40 8.75 0.20
CA SER A 46 -6.60 9.50 -0.19
C SER A 46 -7.66 9.63 0.90
N CYS A 47 -7.57 8.87 2.00
CA CYS A 47 -8.43 9.03 3.16
C CYS A 47 -8.10 10.27 4.00
N SER A 48 -6.99 10.96 3.72
CA SER A 48 -6.51 12.18 4.41
C SER A 48 -6.21 12.05 5.90
N THR A 49 -6.50 10.90 6.51
CA THR A 49 -6.25 10.60 7.93
C THR A 49 -4.91 9.92 8.18
N TRP A 50 -4.16 9.58 7.12
CA TRP A 50 -2.93 8.83 7.24
C TRP A 50 -1.84 9.33 6.29
N THR A 51 -0.64 9.46 6.85
CA THR A 51 0.64 9.67 6.15
C THR A 51 1.72 8.85 6.82
N SER A 52 2.65 8.30 6.04
CA SER A 52 3.78 7.55 6.60
C SER A 52 4.82 8.48 7.21
N SER A 53 5.65 7.92 8.10
CA SER A 53 6.92 8.54 8.47
C SER A 53 7.79 8.82 7.24
N ARG A 54 8.61 9.87 7.33
CA ARG A 54 9.62 10.20 6.31
C ARG A 54 10.66 9.08 6.25
N SER A 55 11.06 8.69 5.04
CA SER A 55 12.11 7.69 4.83
C SER A 55 13.05 8.10 3.71
N SER A 56 14.32 7.73 3.81
CA SER A 56 15.30 7.90 2.73
C SER A 56 15.06 6.94 1.55
N THR A 57 14.18 5.94 1.70
CA THR A 57 13.93 4.94 0.65
C THR A 57 12.47 4.89 0.21
N LYS A 58 12.25 4.91 -1.11
CA LYS A 58 10.91 4.79 -1.72
C LYS A 58 10.22 3.47 -1.35
N ASN A 59 10.98 2.39 -1.28
CA ASN A 59 10.44 1.05 -1.00
C ASN A 59 9.82 0.98 0.40
N TYR A 60 10.45 1.60 1.39
CA TYR A 60 9.91 1.61 2.75
C TYR A 60 8.59 2.38 2.82
N SER A 61 8.52 3.60 2.26
CA SER A 61 7.28 4.38 2.22
C SER A 61 6.17 3.66 1.44
N THR A 62 6.53 2.97 0.35
CA THR A 62 5.59 2.12 -0.41
C THR A 62 5.06 0.96 0.45
N ALA A 63 5.94 0.28 1.20
CA ALA A 63 5.56 -0.82 2.08
C ALA A 63 4.63 -0.35 3.21
N GLN A 64 4.88 0.82 3.81
CA GLN A 64 4.00 1.42 4.81
C GLN A 64 2.61 1.69 4.24
N GLY A 65 2.51 2.28 3.04
CA GLY A 65 1.23 2.52 2.40
C GLY A 65 0.47 1.23 2.07
N ARG A 66 1.18 0.17 1.65
CA ARG A 66 0.55 -1.15 1.44
C ARG A 66 -0.02 -1.73 2.73
N ARG A 67 0.69 -1.62 3.86
CA ARG A 67 0.21 -2.06 5.17
C ARG A 67 -1.04 -1.30 5.58
N HIS A 68 -1.01 0.03 5.49
CA HIS A 68 -2.18 0.86 5.75
C HIS A 68 -3.37 0.44 4.89
N ARG A 69 -3.18 0.26 3.58
CA ARG A 69 -4.26 -0.19 2.69
C ARG A 69 -4.82 -1.56 3.10
N ALA A 70 -3.97 -2.50 3.52
CA ALA A 70 -4.40 -3.82 3.97
C ALA A 70 -5.22 -3.76 5.28
N GLU A 71 -4.84 -2.90 6.22
CA GLU A 71 -5.57 -2.67 7.48
C GLU A 71 -6.96 -2.04 7.24
N GLN A 72 -7.10 -1.26 6.18
CA GLN A 72 -8.34 -0.57 5.82
C GLN A 72 -9.25 -1.40 4.90
N GLN A 73 -8.76 -2.53 4.39
CA GLN A 73 -9.64 -3.52 3.80
C GLN A 73 -10.37 -4.21 4.96
N PRO A 74 -11.70 -4.10 5.04
CA PRO A 74 -12.43 -4.93 5.98
C PRO A 74 -12.07 -6.37 5.70
N ALA A 75 -11.89 -7.15 6.75
CA ALA A 75 -11.62 -8.58 6.70
C ALA A 75 -12.85 -9.36 6.16
N GLU A 76 -13.41 -8.96 5.03
CA GLU A 76 -14.46 -9.69 4.30
C GLU A 76 -13.82 -10.83 3.49
N SER A 77 -12.98 -11.64 4.16
CA SER A 77 -12.39 -12.88 3.65
C SER A 77 -11.89 -13.84 4.74
N THR A 78 -12.19 -13.57 6.02
CA THR A 78 -11.95 -14.54 7.13
C THR A 78 -13.20 -14.89 7.93
N ALA A 79 -14.40 -14.65 7.39
CA ALA A 79 -15.65 -15.17 7.95
C ALA A 79 -16.50 -15.96 6.93
N LEU A 80 -15.85 -16.71 6.04
CA LEU A 80 -16.46 -17.91 5.48
C LEU A 80 -15.64 -19.09 6.00
N PRO A 81 -16.20 -19.99 6.84
CA PRO A 81 -15.47 -21.19 7.23
C PRO A 81 -15.10 -21.96 5.96
N LYS A 82 -13.81 -21.95 5.64
CA LYS A 82 -13.23 -22.76 4.56
C LYS A 82 -13.36 -24.24 4.94
N GLY A 83 -14.07 -25.01 4.12
CA GLY A 83 -13.79 -26.43 3.94
C GLY A 83 -14.89 -27.43 4.33
N PRO A 84 -14.73 -28.70 3.92
CA PRO A 84 -15.77 -29.68 3.59
C PRO A 84 -16.63 -30.20 4.77
N ALA A 85 -16.50 -29.61 5.95
CA ALA A 85 -17.27 -29.98 7.13
C ALA A 85 -18.77 -29.70 6.91
N LEU A 86 -19.14 -28.57 6.29
CA LEU A 86 -20.55 -28.28 5.97
C LEU A 86 -21.12 -29.20 4.89
N LEU A 87 -20.30 -29.69 3.95
CA LEU A 87 -20.75 -30.69 2.98
C LEU A 87 -21.02 -32.03 3.65
N ARG A 88 -20.21 -32.46 4.63
CA ARG A 88 -20.46 -33.72 5.36
C ARG A 88 -21.69 -33.66 6.26
N GLU A 89 -22.04 -32.48 6.79
CA GLU A 89 -23.30 -32.32 7.54
C GLU A 89 -24.52 -32.22 6.65
N LEU A 90 -24.42 -31.61 5.46
CA LEU A 90 -25.51 -31.54 4.48
C LEU A 90 -25.73 -32.84 3.69
N LEU A 91 -24.72 -33.70 3.56
CA LEU A 91 -24.82 -35.01 2.88
C LEU A 91 -25.25 -36.17 3.80
N ARG A 92 -25.41 -35.97 5.12
CA ARG A 92 -26.10 -36.95 5.97
C ARG A 92 -27.61 -36.79 5.82
N PHE A 93 -28.10 -37.07 4.62
CA PHE A 93 -29.48 -37.46 4.42
C PHE A 93 -29.64 -38.92 4.85
N ASP A 94 -30.67 -39.17 5.67
CA ASP A 94 -31.09 -40.45 6.22
C ASP A 94 -30.91 -41.64 5.28
N ALA A 95 -30.18 -42.64 5.76
CA ALA A 95 -30.28 -44.01 5.28
C ALA A 95 -30.77 -44.86 6.45
N ASP A 96 -32.07 -44.84 6.68
CA ASP A 96 -32.82 -45.83 7.47
C ASP A 96 -34.15 -46.10 6.74
N ASP A 97 -34.13 -47.11 5.86
CA ASP A 97 -35.10 -48.21 5.72
C ASP A 97 -34.64 -49.16 4.59
#